data_AF-A0A5Q5AQD8-F1
#
_entry.id   AF-A0A5Q5AQD8-F1
#
_cell.length_a   1.000
_cell.length_b   1.000
_cell.length_c   1.000
_cell.angle_alpha   90.00
_cell.angle_beta   90.00
_cell.angle_gamma   90.00
#
_symmetry.space_group_name_H-M   'P 1'
#
loop_
_entity.id
_entity.type
_entity.pdbx_description
1 polymer ?
#
loop_
_entity_poly.entity_id
_entity_poly.type
_entity_poly.pdbx_seq_one_letter_code
_entity_poly.pdbx_strand_id
1 'polypeptide(L)'
;MPAIDGRPRLGRIVNIGSINQARPKAIVTGYAATKAAQHNLVQSQARYYAGKGVLLNTLAPGIVDTDRNAQRKNADPAEWDEYVRQVNWMGRAALPDEMVGAALFLASDACSFMTGETIFLTGGG
;
A
#
# COMPACT_ATOMS: atom_id res chain seq x y z
N MET A 1 -8.72 28.52 6.05
CA MET A 1 -8.06 28.81 7.34
C MET A 1 -6.58 28.49 7.22
N PRO A 2 -5.67 29.43 7.53
CA PRO A 2 -4.22 29.19 7.56
C PRO A 2 -3.85 28.21 8.69
N ALA A 3 -2.66 27.60 8.62
CA ALA A 3 -2.10 26.90 9.78
C ALA A 3 -1.79 27.91 10.90
N ILE A 4 -1.73 27.41 12.15
CA ILE A 4 -1.57 28.23 13.36
C ILE A 4 -0.25 29.03 13.44
N ASP A 5 0.69 28.78 12.51
CA ASP A 5 2.06 29.29 12.51
C ASP A 5 2.48 29.97 11.19
N GLY A 6 1.54 30.24 10.28
CA GLY A 6 1.83 30.89 8.99
C GLY A 6 2.52 30.01 7.95
N ARG A 7 2.79 28.72 8.26
CA ARG A 7 3.28 27.77 7.26
C ARG A 7 2.12 27.24 6.39
N PRO A 8 2.35 26.93 5.11
CA PRO A 8 1.34 26.23 4.31
C PRO A 8 0.97 24.91 5.00
N ARG A 9 -0.32 24.60 5.10
CA ARG A 9 -0.79 23.31 5.64
C ARG A 9 -0.25 22.18 4.77
N LEU A 10 0.71 21.43 5.30
CA LEU A 10 1.28 20.26 4.65
C LEU A 10 0.25 19.11 4.71
N GLY A 11 -0.05 18.52 3.57
CA GLY A 11 -0.94 17.37 3.47
C GLY A 11 -0.15 16.10 3.18
N ARG A 12 -0.61 14.99 3.75
CA ARG A 12 -0.11 13.65 3.44
C ARG A 12 -1.31 12.76 3.16
N ILE A 13 -1.31 12.09 2.02
CA ILE A 13 -2.33 11.11 1.63
C ILE A 13 -1.62 9.79 1.41
N VAL A 14 -1.98 8.79 2.22
CA VAL A 14 -1.48 7.42 2.10
C VAL A 14 -2.58 6.55 1.52
N ASN A 15 -2.42 6.19 0.26
CA ASN A 15 -3.32 5.27 -0.42
C ASN A 15 -2.91 3.82 -0.13
N ILE A 16 -3.86 2.96 0.27
CA ILE A 16 -3.61 1.53 0.43
C ILE A 16 -3.82 0.82 -0.92
N GLY A 17 -2.71 0.48 -1.57
CA GLY A 17 -2.63 -0.23 -2.84
C GLY A 17 -2.67 -1.74 -2.69
N SER A 18 -1.99 -2.44 -3.60
CA SER A 18 -1.76 -3.88 -3.56
C SER A 18 -0.65 -4.25 -4.52
N ILE A 19 0.11 -5.33 -4.26
CA ILE A 19 1.02 -5.90 -5.25
C ILE A 19 0.34 -6.20 -6.59
N ASN A 20 -0.97 -6.50 -6.58
CA ASN A 20 -1.75 -6.74 -7.78
C ASN A 20 -1.92 -5.50 -8.68
N GLN A 21 -1.61 -4.29 -8.20
CA GLN A 21 -1.59 -3.09 -9.04
C GLN A 21 -0.46 -3.14 -10.09
N ALA A 22 0.62 -3.90 -9.81
CA ALA A 22 1.79 -4.03 -10.65
C ALA A 22 1.99 -5.45 -11.19
N ARG A 23 1.61 -6.47 -10.41
CA ARG A 23 1.75 -7.89 -10.74
C ARG A 23 0.41 -8.61 -10.51
N PRO A 24 -0.55 -8.46 -11.44
CA PRO A 24 -1.92 -8.91 -11.24
C PRO A 24 -2.06 -10.43 -11.27
N LYS A 25 -2.95 -10.98 -10.44
CA LYS A 25 -3.40 -12.38 -10.50
C LYS A 25 -4.78 -12.47 -11.14
N ALA A 26 -4.97 -13.47 -12.02
CA ALA A 26 -6.22 -13.67 -12.76
C ALA A 26 -7.46 -13.86 -11.86
N ILE A 27 -7.29 -14.45 -10.67
CA ILE A 27 -8.38 -14.66 -9.70
C ILE A 27 -8.96 -13.36 -9.12
N VAL A 28 -8.27 -12.23 -9.29
CA VAL A 28 -8.68 -10.91 -8.78
C VAL A 28 -8.69 -9.83 -9.86
N THR A 29 -8.93 -10.17 -11.13
CA THR A 29 -8.82 -9.25 -12.29
C THR A 29 -9.47 -7.88 -12.06
N GLY A 30 -10.75 -7.82 -11.66
CA GLY A 30 -11.43 -6.55 -11.42
C GLY A 30 -10.81 -5.73 -10.29
N TYR A 31 -10.41 -6.39 -9.20
CA TYR A 31 -9.71 -5.75 -8.08
C TYR A 31 -8.31 -5.27 -8.47
N ALA A 32 -7.55 -6.06 -9.23
CA ALA A 32 -6.23 -5.71 -9.69
C ALA A 32 -6.28 -4.48 -10.61
N ALA A 33 -7.24 -4.47 -11.54
CA ALA A 33 -7.49 -3.33 -12.43
C ALA A 33 -7.84 -2.04 -11.65
N THR A 34 -8.74 -2.13 -10.65
CA THR A 34 -9.08 -0.94 -9.85
C THR A 34 -7.92 -0.47 -9.00
N LYS A 35 -7.06 -1.36 -8.48
CA LYS A 35 -5.86 -0.98 -7.75
C LYS A 35 -4.80 -0.32 -8.65
N ALA A 36 -4.64 -0.78 -9.88
CA ALA A 36 -3.80 -0.11 -10.88
C ALA A 36 -4.33 1.29 -11.21
N ALA A 37 -5.64 1.42 -11.48
CA ALA A 37 -6.28 2.71 -11.74
C ALA A 37 -6.17 3.67 -10.54
N GLN A 38 -6.36 3.17 -9.32
CA GLN A 38 -6.23 3.95 -8.09
C GLN A 38 -4.80 4.48 -7.91
N HIS A 39 -3.78 3.67 -8.18
CA HIS A 39 -2.39 4.15 -8.13
C HIS A 39 -2.11 5.19 -9.22
N ASN A 40 -2.64 5.01 -10.42
CA ASN A 40 -2.53 6.01 -11.48
C ASN A 40 -3.16 7.36 -11.09
N LEU A 41 -4.30 7.34 -10.39
CA LEU A 41 -4.90 8.55 -9.81
C LEU A 41 -3.96 9.20 -8.78
N VAL A 42 -3.32 8.42 -7.91
CA VAL A 42 -2.33 8.93 -6.95
C VAL A 42 -1.21 9.68 -7.67
N GLN A 43 -0.66 9.12 -8.75
CA GLN A 43 0.40 9.74 -9.54
C GLN A 43 -0.06 11.06 -10.20
N SER A 44 -1.25 11.07 -10.81
CA SER A 44 -1.84 12.27 -11.41
C SER A 44 -1.99 13.41 -10.39
N GLN A 45 -2.59 13.08 -9.24
CA GLN A 45 -2.87 14.07 -8.20
C GLN A 45 -1.59 14.50 -7.48
N ALA A 46 -0.64 13.60 -7.24
CA ALA A 46 0.68 13.92 -6.69
C ALA A 46 1.37 15.01 -7.52
N ARG A 47 1.40 14.85 -8.84
CA ARG A 47 1.97 15.85 -9.76
C ARG A 47 1.27 17.21 -9.64
N TYR A 48 -0.06 17.23 -9.51
CA TYR A 48 -0.84 18.47 -9.43
C TYR A 48 -0.71 19.20 -8.09
N TYR A 49 -0.51 18.47 -6.98
CA TYR A 49 -0.49 19.04 -5.63
C TYR A 49 0.89 19.16 -4.97
N ALA A 50 1.95 18.60 -5.56
CA ALA A 50 3.30 18.63 -4.99
C ALA A 50 3.76 20.04 -4.59
N GLY A 51 3.65 21.01 -5.51
CA GLY A 51 4.02 22.42 -5.26
C GLY A 51 3.11 23.15 -4.25
N LYS A 52 2.01 22.53 -3.81
CA LYS A 52 1.08 23.05 -2.79
C LYS A 52 1.32 22.41 -1.42
N GLY A 53 2.38 21.61 -1.27
CA GLY A 53 2.74 20.96 -0.01
C GLY A 53 1.88 19.74 0.35
N VAL A 54 1.09 19.19 -0.59
CA VAL A 54 0.33 17.95 -0.37
C VAL A 54 0.99 16.82 -1.15
N LEU A 55 1.41 15.78 -0.42
CA LEU A 55 2.10 14.62 -0.96
C LEU A 55 1.16 13.42 -0.93
N LEU A 56 1.12 12.67 -2.04
CA LEU A 56 0.26 11.51 -2.19
C LEU A 56 1.13 10.32 -2.56
N ASN A 57 1.12 9.26 -1.75
CA ASN A 57 1.89 8.05 -2.00
C ASN A 57 1.03 6.81 -1.79
N THR A 58 1.45 5.68 -2.35
CA THR A 58 0.78 4.40 -2.21
C THR A 58 1.61 3.46 -1.32
N LEU A 59 0.99 2.89 -0.30
CA LEU A 59 1.50 1.72 0.43
C LEU A 59 0.83 0.49 -0.16
N ALA A 60 1.59 -0.39 -0.80
CA ALA A 60 1.08 -1.54 -1.55
C ALA A 60 1.50 -2.86 -0.86
N PRO A 61 0.63 -3.46 -0.04
CA PRO A 61 0.92 -4.73 0.60
C PRO A 61 0.92 -5.90 -0.40
N GLY A 62 1.71 -6.91 -0.07
CA GLY A 62 1.53 -8.27 -0.55
C GLY A 62 0.41 -8.97 0.22
N ILE A 63 0.70 -10.14 0.77
CA ILE A 63 -0.24 -10.91 1.59
C ILE A 63 -0.10 -10.54 3.07
N VAL A 64 -1.21 -10.13 3.68
CA VAL A 64 -1.28 -9.71 5.09
C VAL A 64 -2.39 -10.50 5.77
N ASP A 65 -2.11 -11.07 6.94
CA ASP A 65 -3.06 -11.85 7.73
C ASP A 65 -4.15 -10.93 8.29
N THR A 66 -5.38 -11.06 7.78
CA THR A 66 -6.52 -10.17 8.07
C THR A 66 -7.83 -10.94 7.95
N ASP A 67 -8.93 -10.38 8.44
CA ASP A 67 -10.26 -10.98 8.29
C ASP A 67 -10.64 -11.30 6.83
N ARG A 68 -10.07 -10.56 5.86
CA ARG A 68 -10.29 -10.81 4.42
C ARG A 68 -9.84 -12.20 3.97
N ASN A 69 -8.84 -12.79 4.62
CA ASN A 69 -8.34 -14.13 4.28
C ASN A 69 -8.51 -15.15 5.41
N ALA A 70 -9.03 -14.75 6.57
CA ALA A 70 -9.31 -15.63 7.70
C ALA A 70 -10.15 -16.85 7.30
N GLN A 71 -11.21 -16.67 6.49
CA GLN A 71 -12.02 -17.81 6.03
C GLN A 71 -11.20 -18.83 5.23
N ARG A 72 -10.39 -18.38 4.27
CA ARG A 72 -9.57 -19.28 3.46
C ARG A 72 -8.51 -19.99 4.30
N LYS A 73 -7.83 -19.23 5.16
CA LYS A 73 -6.82 -19.75 6.09
C LYS A 73 -7.39 -20.82 7.02
N ASN A 74 -8.59 -20.60 7.55
CA ASN A 74 -9.20 -21.51 8.52
C ASN A 74 -9.88 -22.72 7.86
N ALA A 75 -10.31 -22.61 6.60
CA ALA A 75 -10.92 -23.71 5.87
C ALA A 75 -9.90 -24.81 5.52
N ASP A 76 -8.70 -24.42 5.09
CA ASP A 76 -7.59 -25.35 4.84
C ASP A 76 -6.24 -24.69 5.23
N PRO A 77 -5.80 -24.86 6.48
CA PRO A 77 -4.53 -24.30 6.94
C PRO A 77 -3.31 -24.83 6.18
N ALA A 78 -3.35 -26.10 5.73
CA ALA A 78 -2.21 -26.71 5.04
C ALA A 78 -2.06 -26.15 3.61
N GLU A 79 -3.17 -25.99 2.88
CA GLU A 79 -3.16 -25.32 1.57
C GLU A 79 -2.74 -23.86 1.70
N TRP A 80 -3.25 -23.16 2.73
CA TRP A 80 -2.86 -21.78 3.02
C TRP A 80 -1.36 -21.65 3.26
N ASP A 81 -0.80 -22.49 4.14
CA ASP A 81 0.63 -22.48 4.47
C ASP A 81 1.50 -22.76 3.26
N GLU A 82 1.09 -23.70 2.40
CA GLU A 82 1.82 -23.98 1.16
C GLU A 82 1.74 -22.81 0.18
N TYR A 83 0.56 -22.20 0.04
CA TYR A 83 0.38 -21.01 -0.78
C TYR A 83 1.26 -19.85 -0.30
N VAL A 84 1.27 -19.51 1.00
CA VAL A 84 2.08 -18.39 1.50
C VAL A 84 3.58 -18.63 1.39
N ARG A 85 4.05 -19.89 1.47
CA ARG A 85 5.45 -20.27 1.25
C ARG A 85 5.94 -19.96 -0.16
N GLN A 86 5.05 -20.02 -1.15
CA GLN A 86 5.41 -19.86 -2.56
C GLN A 86 5.19 -18.43 -3.09
N VAL A 87 4.34 -17.62 -2.45
CA VAL A 87 3.93 -16.32 -3.01
C VAL A 87 4.91 -15.18 -2.78
N ASN A 88 5.86 -15.34 -1.85
CA ASN A 88 6.90 -14.36 -1.56
C ASN A 88 8.17 -15.04 -1.01
N TRP A 89 9.32 -14.35 -1.09
CA TRP A 89 10.63 -14.91 -0.70
C TRP A 89 10.77 -15.16 0.81
N MET A 90 10.01 -14.46 1.65
CA MET A 90 9.95 -14.70 3.10
C MET A 90 9.04 -15.88 3.50
N GLY A 91 8.28 -16.42 2.55
CA GLY A 91 7.45 -17.62 2.73
C GLY A 91 6.35 -17.52 3.79
N ARG A 92 5.85 -16.31 4.09
CA ARG A 92 4.80 -16.09 5.10
C ARG A 92 3.87 -14.92 4.77
N ALA A 93 2.72 -14.87 5.44
CA ALA A 93 1.93 -13.65 5.51
C ALA A 93 2.55 -12.64 6.47
N ALA A 94 2.44 -11.36 6.12
CA ALA A 94 2.77 -10.27 7.03
C ALA A 94 1.68 -10.12 8.11
N LEU A 95 2.06 -9.63 9.27
CA LEU A 95 1.11 -9.13 10.27
C LEU A 95 0.70 -7.67 9.92
N PRO A 96 -0.51 -7.23 10.29
CA PRO A 96 -0.94 -5.84 10.06
C PRO A 96 0.04 -4.80 10.60
N ASP A 97 0.64 -5.05 11.76
CA ASP A 97 1.59 -4.15 12.42
C ASP A 97 2.85 -3.89 11.59
N GLU A 98 3.22 -4.82 10.70
CA GLU A 98 4.35 -4.63 9.79
C GLU A 98 4.09 -3.56 8.72
N MET A 99 2.84 -3.08 8.56
CA MET A 99 2.51 -1.95 7.68
C MET A 99 2.71 -0.59 8.37
N VAL A 100 2.73 -0.55 9.71
CA VAL A 100 2.70 0.68 10.51
C VAL A 100 3.90 1.56 10.22
N GLY A 101 5.11 0.98 10.15
CA GLY A 101 6.33 1.74 9.90
C GLY A 101 6.30 2.52 8.58
N ALA A 102 5.89 1.87 7.49
CA ALA A 102 5.77 2.54 6.20
C ALA A 102 4.61 3.54 6.16
N ALA A 103 3.49 3.24 6.82
CA ALA A 103 2.38 4.18 6.93
C ALA A 103 2.80 5.46 7.67
N LEU A 104 3.50 5.34 8.80
CA LEU A 104 4.05 6.47 9.56
C LEU A 104 5.07 7.26 8.74
N PHE A 105 5.99 6.57 8.05
CA PHE A 105 6.94 7.22 7.14
C PHE A 105 6.21 8.09 6.11
N LEU A 106 5.24 7.52 5.38
CA LEU A 106 4.47 8.22 4.34
C LEU A 106 3.54 9.32 4.89
N ALA A 107 3.14 9.23 6.16
CA ALA A 107 2.29 10.21 6.83
C ALA A 107 3.08 11.32 7.56
N SER A 108 4.41 11.25 7.58
CA SER A 108 5.28 12.19 8.31
C SER A 108 6.07 13.12 7.39
N ASP A 109 6.95 13.93 7.97
CA ASP A 109 7.92 14.75 7.21
C ASP A 109 9.11 13.96 6.68
N ALA A 110 9.26 12.69 7.10
CA ALA A 110 10.29 11.81 6.57
C ALA A 110 10.13 11.57 5.05
N CYS A 111 8.91 11.69 4.51
CA CYS A 111 8.63 11.60 3.08
C CYS A 111 8.58 12.98 2.38
N SER A 112 9.12 14.05 2.97
CA SER A 112 8.99 15.44 2.46
C SER A 112 9.45 15.66 1.01
N PHE A 113 10.27 14.77 0.46
CA PHE A 113 10.72 14.80 -0.93
C PHE A 113 10.22 13.59 -1.77
N MET A 114 9.15 12.93 -1.33
CA MET A 114 8.57 11.74 -1.99
C MET A 114 7.07 11.94 -2.22
N THR A 115 6.63 11.92 -3.48
CA THR A 115 5.22 11.98 -3.87
C THR A 115 4.99 11.28 -5.21
N GLY A 116 3.84 10.64 -5.37
CA GLY A 116 3.50 9.83 -6.54
C GLY A 116 4.07 8.41 -6.51
N GLU A 117 4.76 8.05 -5.44
CA GLU A 117 5.52 6.82 -5.36
C GLU A 117 4.73 5.67 -4.70
N THR A 118 5.25 4.45 -4.86
CA THR A 118 4.74 3.26 -4.17
C THR A 118 5.81 2.63 -3.28
N ILE A 119 5.45 2.32 -2.03
CA ILE A 119 6.20 1.40 -1.18
C ILE A 119 5.52 0.03 -1.26
N PHE A 120 6.24 -0.97 -1.76
CA PHE A 120 5.78 -2.35 -1.74
C PHE A 120 6.26 -3.07 -0.48
N LEU A 121 5.32 -3.61 0.30
CA LEU A 121 5.60 -4.45 1.46
C LEU A 121 5.10 -5.86 1.18
N THR A 122 5.93 -6.66 0.51
CA THR A 122 5.51 -7.93 -0.11
C THR A 122 6.15 -9.18 0.45
N GLY A 123 7.13 -9.06 1.35
CA GLY A 123 7.98 -10.19 1.74
C GLY A 123 8.98 -10.62 0.67
N GLY A 124 9.22 -9.78 -0.35
CA GLY A 124 10.11 -10.09 -1.47
C GLY A 124 9.42 -10.92 -2.56
N GLY A 125 9.67 -10.61 -3.84
CA GLY A 125 9.04 -11.30 -4.96
C GLY A 125 9.38 -10.69 -6.29
#